data_AF-M5BUS2-F1
#
_entry.id   AF-M5BUS2-F1
#
_cell.length_a   1.000
_cell.length_b   1.000
_cell.length_c   1.000
_cell.angle_alpha   90.00
_cell.angle_beta   90.00
_cell.angle_gamma   90.00
#
_symmetry.space_group_name_H-M   'P 1'
#
loop_
_entity.id
_entity.type
_entity.pdbx_description
1 polymer ?
#
loop_
_entity_poly.entity_id
_entity_poly.type
_entity_poly.pdbx_seq_one_letter_code
_entity_poly.pdbx_strand_id
1 'polypeptide(L)'
;MTTEWAIGTDGNENIPAGVDLLSQDEAIALVANDLNHFKQDLESRGPSERIHFGFQPTASWCHFQMHRDDQHPLYMSSPPSVWGAKIQVQEKTHFIVWQYEALPKPKLIILYTRATHETFPGLLEAAKSVCRKEKHVMIEAWNLDESLALAANERGGRTYERGEHLPAMKWYGKPGEAVWVGNNKYVTPIYPSGL
;
A
#
# COMPACT_ATOMS: atom_id res chain seq x y z
N MET A 1 -0.30 8.69 9.72
CA MET A 1 -0.99 9.32 8.58
C MET A 1 -1.60 8.27 7.67
N THR A 2 -2.81 8.55 7.19
CA THR A 2 -3.48 7.89 6.07
C THR A 2 -3.61 8.90 4.94
N THR A 3 -3.39 8.46 3.71
CA THR A 3 -3.76 9.20 2.49
C THR A 3 -4.87 8.43 1.79
N GLU A 4 -5.94 9.10 1.40
CA GLU A 4 -7.04 8.46 0.67
C GLU A 4 -7.41 9.22 -0.61
N TRP A 5 -7.93 8.48 -1.58
CA TRP A 5 -8.44 9.00 -2.85
C TRP A 5 -9.84 8.45 -3.09
N ALA A 6 -10.84 9.33 -3.12
CA ALA A 6 -12.20 8.98 -3.49
C ALA A 6 -12.26 8.69 -5.00
N ILE A 7 -12.94 7.61 -5.38
CA ILE A 7 -13.05 7.17 -6.77
C ILE A 7 -14.45 7.45 -7.28
N GLY A 8 -14.55 8.38 -8.24
CA GLY A 8 -15.78 8.67 -8.97
C GLY A 8 -16.06 7.63 -10.06
N THR A 9 -17.33 7.54 -10.45
CA THR A 9 -17.84 6.59 -11.45
C THR A 9 -17.49 6.95 -12.89
N ASP A 10 -17.16 8.21 -13.16
CA ASP A 10 -17.08 8.74 -14.55
C ASP A 10 -15.63 8.87 -15.04
N GLY A 11 -14.68 8.18 -14.40
CA GLY A 11 -13.27 8.30 -14.72
C GLY A 11 -12.78 7.25 -15.72
N ASN A 12 -11.59 7.50 -16.28
CA ASN A 12 -10.95 6.61 -17.24
C ASN A 12 -10.64 5.23 -16.61
N GLU A 13 -11.02 4.14 -17.28
CA GLU A 13 -10.69 2.77 -16.88
C GLU A 13 -9.47 2.21 -17.64
N ASN A 14 -8.92 2.98 -18.58
CA ASN A 14 -7.74 2.57 -19.34
C ASN A 14 -6.48 2.67 -18.48
N ILE A 15 -5.68 1.60 -18.53
CA ILE A 15 -4.38 1.56 -17.89
C ILE A 15 -3.43 2.53 -18.62
N PRO A 16 -2.68 3.38 -17.89
CA PRO A 16 -1.72 4.28 -18.50
C PRO A 16 -0.66 3.52 -19.32
N ALA A 17 -0.18 4.13 -20.40
CA ALA A 17 0.85 3.53 -21.25
C ALA A 17 2.13 3.24 -20.44
N GLY A 18 2.70 2.04 -20.64
CA GLY A 18 3.92 1.61 -19.95
C GLY A 18 3.71 1.13 -18.51
N VAL A 19 2.46 0.96 -18.07
CA VAL A 19 2.13 0.34 -16.78
C VAL A 19 1.63 -1.08 -17.02
N ASP A 20 2.25 -2.05 -16.36
CA ASP A 20 1.78 -3.44 -16.33
C ASP A 20 1.00 -3.70 -15.05
N LEU A 21 -0.15 -4.36 -15.17
CA LEU A 21 -0.91 -4.86 -14.04
C LEU A 21 -0.30 -6.16 -13.52
N LEU A 22 -0.39 -6.39 -12.21
CA LEU A 22 0.19 -7.54 -11.53
C LEU A 22 -0.89 -8.51 -11.08
N SER A 23 -0.70 -9.79 -11.36
CA SER A 23 -1.40 -10.87 -10.65
C SER A 23 -0.99 -10.90 -9.17
N GLN A 24 -1.71 -11.70 -8.37
CA GLN A 24 -1.41 -11.87 -6.94
C GLN A 24 0.02 -12.38 -6.73
N ASP A 25 0.41 -13.43 -7.45
CA ASP A 25 1.73 -14.04 -7.35
C ASP A 25 2.85 -13.08 -7.74
N GLU A 26 2.66 -12.31 -8.82
CA GLU A 26 3.63 -11.31 -9.26
C GLU A 26 3.78 -10.18 -8.24
N ALA A 27 2.67 -9.71 -7.67
CA ALA A 27 2.67 -8.67 -6.64
C ALA A 27 3.41 -9.14 -5.37
N ILE A 28 3.13 -10.36 -4.90
CA ILE A 28 3.81 -10.98 -3.76
C ILE A 28 5.31 -11.14 -4.03
N ALA A 29 5.67 -11.65 -5.22
CA ALA A 29 7.06 -11.85 -5.61
C ALA A 29 7.83 -10.52 -5.67
N LEU A 30 7.23 -9.46 -6.24
CA LEU A 30 7.86 -8.14 -6.31
C LEU A 30 8.14 -7.57 -4.93
N VAL A 31 7.16 -7.61 -4.01
CA VAL A 31 7.36 -7.09 -2.65
C VAL A 31 8.43 -7.89 -1.90
N ALA A 32 8.46 -9.21 -2.05
CA ALA A 32 9.47 -10.05 -1.41
C ALA A 32 10.89 -9.81 -1.96
N ASN A 33 11.02 -9.63 -3.28
CA ASN A 33 12.31 -9.37 -3.94
C ASN A 33 12.87 -7.98 -3.65
N ASP A 34 12.03 -7.07 -3.17
CA ASP A 34 12.40 -5.71 -2.84
C ASP A 34 13.14 -5.56 -1.49
N LEU A 35 13.31 -6.68 -0.77
CA LEU A 35 13.95 -6.75 0.55
C LEU A 35 15.30 -6.04 0.64
N ASN A 36 16.21 -6.32 -0.31
CA ASN A 36 17.57 -5.78 -0.25
C ASN A 36 17.58 -4.28 -0.47
N HIS A 37 16.73 -3.79 -1.39
CA HIS A 37 16.56 -2.36 -1.61
C HIS A 37 15.94 -1.68 -0.39
N PHE A 38 14.93 -2.28 0.25
CA PHE A 38 14.36 -1.74 1.49
C PHE A 38 15.39 -1.60 2.62
N LYS A 39 16.27 -2.60 2.78
CA LYS A 39 17.39 -2.52 3.73
C LYS A 39 18.34 -1.38 3.39
N GLN A 40 18.73 -1.26 2.12
CA GLN A 40 19.58 -0.16 1.64
C GLN A 40 18.92 1.21 1.89
N ASP A 41 17.62 1.35 1.66
CA ASP A 41 16.90 2.60 1.93
C ASP A 41 16.93 2.93 3.42
N LEU A 42 16.69 1.95 4.29
CA LEU A 42 16.73 2.14 5.73
C LEU A 42 18.14 2.52 6.22
N GLU A 43 19.18 1.85 5.71
CA GLU A 43 20.58 2.14 6.01
C GLU A 43 21.02 3.51 5.48
N SER A 44 20.54 3.91 4.30
CA SER A 44 20.86 5.20 3.66
C SER A 44 20.33 6.41 4.41
N ARG A 45 19.35 6.20 5.32
CA ARG A 45 18.88 7.25 6.25
C ARG A 45 19.96 7.63 7.27
N GLY A 46 21.08 6.90 7.31
CA GLY A 46 22.31 7.30 7.96
C GLY A 46 22.21 7.35 9.49
N PRO A 47 23.29 7.81 10.17
CA PRO A 47 23.20 8.08 11.59
C PRO A 47 22.19 9.22 11.81
N SER A 48 21.15 8.90 12.55
CA SER A 48 20.08 9.82 12.91
C SER A 48 19.98 9.85 14.44
N GLU A 49 19.67 11.02 15.01
CA GLU A 49 19.33 11.13 16.44
C GLU A 49 18.08 10.29 16.80
N ARG A 50 17.28 9.96 15.78
CA ARG A 50 16.13 9.06 15.89
C ARG A 50 16.45 7.67 15.32
N ILE A 51 15.92 6.64 15.98
CA ILE A 51 15.94 5.25 15.58
C ILE A 51 14.87 5.03 14.51
N HIS A 52 15.32 4.75 13.29
CA HIS A 52 14.45 4.34 12.20
C HIS A 52 14.23 2.84 12.23
N PHE A 53 12.97 2.42 12.12
CA PHE A 53 12.62 1.01 12.08
C PHE A 53 11.45 0.80 11.12
N GLY A 54 11.30 -0.43 10.61
CA GLY A 54 10.19 -0.79 9.73
C GLY A 54 9.98 -2.29 9.70
N PHE A 55 8.80 -2.73 9.28
CA PHE A 55 8.56 -4.14 9.04
C PHE A 55 9.12 -4.58 7.71
N GLN A 56 9.89 -5.67 7.76
CA GLN A 56 10.37 -6.33 6.58
C GLN A 56 9.19 -6.76 5.69
N PRO A 57 9.15 -6.34 4.42
CA PRO A 57 8.20 -6.90 3.47
C PRO A 57 8.51 -8.39 3.27
N THR A 58 7.53 -9.26 3.49
CA THR A 58 7.66 -10.70 3.25
C THR A 58 6.53 -11.19 2.37
N ALA A 59 6.79 -12.28 1.64
CA ALA A 59 5.77 -12.92 0.83
C ALA A 59 4.57 -13.36 1.69
N SER A 60 4.83 -13.96 2.86
CA SER A 60 3.79 -14.40 3.80
C SER A 60 2.93 -13.26 4.33
N TRP A 61 3.54 -12.10 4.63
CA TRP A 61 2.78 -10.93 5.04
C TRP A 61 1.88 -10.42 3.91
N CYS A 62 2.40 -10.30 2.68
CA CYS A 62 1.59 -9.88 1.53
C CYS A 62 0.43 -10.85 1.29
N HIS A 63 0.72 -12.15 1.29
CA HIS A 63 -0.29 -13.19 1.13
C HIS A 63 -1.39 -13.07 2.18
N PHE A 64 -1.04 -12.91 3.46
CA PHE A 64 -2.01 -12.74 4.53
C PHE A 64 -2.92 -11.52 4.31
N GLN A 65 -2.35 -10.37 3.96
CA GLN A 65 -3.13 -9.16 3.69
C GLN A 65 -4.09 -9.38 2.51
N MET A 66 -3.58 -9.96 1.43
CA MET A 66 -4.37 -10.17 0.22
C MET A 66 -5.55 -11.13 0.41
N HIS A 67 -5.43 -12.13 1.28
CA HIS A 67 -6.49 -13.14 1.50
C HIS A 67 -7.50 -12.75 2.60
N ARG A 68 -7.39 -11.55 3.17
CA ARG A 68 -8.14 -11.15 4.38
C ARG A 68 -9.66 -11.17 4.18
N ASP A 69 -10.11 -10.83 2.98
CA ASP A 69 -11.53 -10.68 2.66
C ASP A 69 -12.05 -11.75 1.69
N ASP A 70 -11.29 -12.81 1.39
CA ASP A 70 -11.67 -13.81 0.37
C ASP A 70 -13.02 -14.48 0.61
N GLN A 71 -13.40 -14.61 1.88
CA GLN A 71 -14.68 -15.21 2.29
C GLN A 71 -15.85 -14.23 2.25
N HIS A 72 -15.61 -12.96 1.89
CA HIS A 72 -16.68 -11.98 1.73
C HIS A 72 -17.47 -12.28 0.45
N PRO A 73 -18.82 -12.26 0.48
CA PRO A 73 -19.64 -12.60 -0.69
C PRO A 73 -19.30 -11.84 -1.98
N LEU A 74 -18.87 -10.57 -1.84
CA LEU A 74 -18.38 -9.76 -2.96
C LEU A 74 -17.25 -10.47 -3.74
N TYR A 75 -16.23 -10.95 -3.04
CA TYR A 75 -15.04 -11.55 -3.65
C TYR A 75 -15.20 -13.04 -3.95
N MET A 76 -16.08 -13.75 -3.24
CA MET A 76 -16.46 -15.11 -3.64
C MET A 76 -17.19 -15.14 -4.99
N SER A 77 -18.05 -14.14 -5.26
CA SER A 77 -18.81 -14.06 -6.50
C SER A 77 -17.99 -13.52 -7.68
N SER A 78 -17.04 -12.63 -7.40
CA SER A 78 -16.15 -12.03 -8.41
C SER A 78 -14.76 -11.81 -7.80
N PRO A 79 -13.91 -12.85 -7.78
CA PRO A 79 -12.56 -12.76 -7.22
C PRO A 79 -11.72 -11.69 -7.93
N PRO A 80 -10.98 -10.84 -7.19
CA PRO A 80 -10.07 -9.90 -7.80
C PRO A 80 -8.93 -10.60 -8.53
N SER A 81 -8.58 -10.08 -9.71
CA SER A 81 -7.51 -10.64 -10.55
C SER A 81 -6.25 -9.78 -10.58
N VAL A 82 -6.32 -8.54 -10.09
CA VAL A 82 -5.25 -7.56 -10.18
C VAL A 82 -4.87 -7.05 -8.79
N TRP A 83 -3.61 -7.20 -8.41
CA TRP A 83 -3.14 -6.96 -7.04
C TRP A 83 -2.05 -5.91 -6.95
N GLY A 84 -1.68 -5.31 -8.08
CA GLY A 84 -0.66 -4.29 -8.16
C GLY A 84 -0.48 -3.75 -9.56
N ALA A 85 0.44 -2.79 -9.67
CA ALA A 85 0.90 -2.24 -10.93
C ALA A 85 2.41 -2.00 -10.86
N LYS A 86 3.11 -2.15 -11.99
CA LYS A 86 4.53 -1.83 -12.14
C LYS A 86 4.80 -0.95 -13.35
N ILE A 87 5.87 -0.17 -13.26
CA ILE A 87 6.47 0.59 -14.35
C ILE A 87 7.97 0.27 -14.35
N GLN A 88 8.50 -0.06 -15.52
CA GLN A 88 9.93 -0.21 -15.71
C GLN A 88 10.53 1.13 -16.15
N VAL A 89 11.46 1.68 -15.38
CA VAL A 89 12.20 2.90 -15.74
C VAL A 89 13.69 2.57 -15.72
N GLN A 90 14.31 2.56 -16.92
CA GLN A 90 15.67 2.06 -17.10
C GLN A 90 15.78 0.61 -16.55
N GLU A 91 16.73 0.34 -15.66
CA GLU A 91 16.93 -0.96 -15.02
C GLU A 91 16.17 -1.11 -13.69
N LYS A 92 15.35 -0.13 -13.31
CA LYS A 92 14.62 -0.13 -12.04
C LYS A 92 13.14 -0.42 -12.26
N THR A 93 12.60 -1.32 -11.43
CA THR A 93 11.16 -1.58 -11.35
C THR A 93 10.56 -0.73 -10.24
N HIS A 94 9.63 0.15 -10.60
CA HIS A 94 8.78 0.86 -9.66
C HIS A 94 7.41 0.20 -9.64
N PHE A 95 6.78 0.11 -8.47
CA PHE A 95 5.51 -0.60 -8.32
C PHE A 95 4.72 -0.13 -7.10
N ILE A 96 3.41 -0.38 -7.15
CA ILE A 96 2.53 -0.36 -6.00
C ILE A 96 1.77 -1.68 -5.94
N VAL A 97 1.53 -2.17 -4.73
CA VAL A 97 0.79 -3.40 -4.46
C VAL A 97 -0.31 -3.08 -3.46
N TRP A 98 -1.50 -3.65 -3.67
CA TRP A 98 -2.67 -3.40 -2.84
C TRP A 98 -3.39 -4.69 -2.44
N GLN A 99 -4.24 -4.56 -1.43
CA GLN A 99 -5.26 -5.54 -1.08
C GLN A 99 -6.65 -4.94 -1.31
N TYR A 100 -7.65 -5.81 -1.21
CA TYR A 100 -9.06 -5.49 -1.31
C TYR A 100 -9.71 -5.53 0.07
N GLU A 101 -10.58 -4.56 0.34
CA GLU A 101 -11.43 -4.56 1.55
C GLU A 101 -12.86 -4.26 1.14
N ALA A 102 -13.83 -5.10 1.54
CA ALA A 102 -15.23 -4.94 1.14
C ALA A 102 -16.01 -3.98 2.03
N LEU A 103 -15.65 -3.89 3.31
CA LEU A 103 -16.35 -3.12 4.33
C LEU A 103 -15.47 -1.99 4.88
N PRO A 104 -16.05 -0.92 5.47
CA PRO A 104 -17.48 -0.57 5.43
C PRO A 104 -17.94 -0.14 4.02
N LYS A 105 -17.00 0.12 3.11
CA LYS A 105 -17.23 0.35 1.69
C LYS A 105 -16.11 -0.32 0.89
N PRO A 106 -16.38 -0.86 -0.31
CA PRO A 106 -15.36 -1.48 -1.14
C PRO A 106 -14.22 -0.51 -1.44
N LYS A 107 -13.00 -0.85 -1.03
CA LYS A 107 -11.79 -0.05 -1.25
C LYS A 107 -10.57 -0.90 -1.58
N LEU A 108 -9.56 -0.26 -2.19
CA LEU A 108 -8.20 -0.79 -2.29
C LEU A 108 -7.35 -0.19 -1.16
N ILE A 109 -6.52 -1.01 -0.51
CA ILE A 109 -5.50 -0.52 0.43
C ILE A 109 -4.12 -0.82 -0.13
N ILE A 110 -3.33 0.22 -0.38
CA ILE A 110 -1.94 0.12 -0.80
C ILE A 110 -1.13 -0.46 0.36
N LEU A 111 -0.61 -1.67 0.14
CA LEU A 111 0.25 -2.41 1.06
C LEU A 111 1.69 -1.94 0.96
N TYR A 112 2.18 -1.76 -0.27
CA TYR A 112 3.58 -1.46 -0.53
C TYR A 112 3.74 -0.47 -1.68
N THR A 113 4.73 0.40 -1.58
CA THR A 113 5.05 1.40 -2.60
C THR A 113 6.55 1.49 -2.79
N ARG A 114 7.01 1.20 -4.01
CA ARG A 114 8.36 1.44 -4.52
C ARG A 114 8.20 2.37 -5.70
N ALA A 115 8.15 3.67 -5.45
CA ALA A 115 7.92 4.66 -6.50
C ALA A 115 8.68 5.95 -6.20
N THR A 116 8.89 6.72 -7.25
CA THR A 116 9.40 8.09 -7.18
C THR A 116 8.27 9.07 -7.43
N HIS A 117 8.54 10.36 -7.24
CA HIS A 117 7.59 11.42 -7.58
C HIS A 117 7.10 11.35 -9.03
N GLU A 118 7.95 10.91 -9.96
CA GLU A 118 7.65 10.83 -11.39
C GLU A 118 6.83 9.59 -11.77
N THR A 119 7.07 8.46 -11.09
CA THR A 119 6.43 7.17 -11.43
C THR A 119 5.16 6.90 -10.64
N PHE A 120 5.06 7.44 -9.43
CA PHE A 120 3.89 7.29 -8.56
C PHE A 120 2.58 7.72 -9.22
N PRO A 121 2.49 8.84 -9.98
CA PRO A 121 1.25 9.23 -10.65
C PRO A 121 0.72 8.17 -11.62
N GLY A 122 1.60 7.57 -12.44
CA GLY A 122 1.19 6.53 -13.40
C GLY A 122 0.70 5.27 -12.70
N LEU A 123 1.40 4.86 -11.64
CA LEU A 123 1.02 3.72 -10.81
C LEU A 123 -0.33 3.95 -10.11
N LEU A 124 -0.53 5.13 -9.51
CA LEU A 124 -1.79 5.48 -8.84
C LEU A 124 -2.95 5.55 -9.82
N GLU A 125 -2.77 6.10 -11.03
CA GLU A 125 -3.83 6.11 -12.04
C GLU A 125 -4.20 4.70 -12.53
N ALA A 126 -3.24 3.77 -12.58
CA ALA A 126 -3.55 2.36 -12.82
C ALA A 126 -4.40 1.75 -11.70
N ALA A 127 -4.06 2.01 -10.43
CA ALA A 127 -4.89 1.58 -9.29
C ALA A 127 -6.29 2.20 -9.33
N LYS A 128 -6.42 3.50 -9.68
CA LYS A 128 -7.74 4.15 -9.85
C LYS A 128 -8.56 3.51 -10.96
N SER A 129 -7.91 3.13 -12.07
CA SER A 129 -8.55 2.46 -13.20
C SER A 129 -9.09 1.07 -12.81
N VAL A 130 -8.30 0.29 -12.06
CA VAL A 130 -8.73 -1.00 -11.50
C VAL A 130 -9.88 -0.80 -10.51
N CYS A 131 -9.76 0.18 -9.61
CA CYS A 131 -10.78 0.52 -8.62
C CYS A 131 -12.14 0.83 -9.28
N ARG A 132 -12.16 1.61 -10.37
CA ARG A 132 -13.38 1.87 -11.15
C ARG A 132 -13.96 0.61 -11.78
N LYS A 133 -13.13 -0.14 -12.51
CA LYS A 133 -13.52 -1.36 -13.21
C LYS A 133 -14.14 -2.40 -12.25
N GLU A 134 -13.58 -2.51 -11.06
CA GLU A 134 -14.02 -3.46 -10.03
C GLU A 134 -15.06 -2.87 -9.05
N LYS A 135 -15.47 -1.61 -9.27
CA LYS A 135 -16.52 -0.89 -8.53
C LYS A 135 -16.18 -0.63 -7.06
N HIS A 136 -14.90 -0.47 -6.76
CA HIS A 136 -14.40 0.05 -5.50
C HIS A 136 -14.45 1.58 -5.52
N VAL A 137 -14.74 2.18 -4.37
CA VAL A 137 -15.06 3.62 -4.26
C VAL A 137 -13.94 4.44 -3.64
N MET A 138 -12.87 3.79 -3.20
CA MET A 138 -11.78 4.43 -2.46
C MET A 138 -10.47 3.69 -2.67
N ILE A 139 -9.37 4.45 -2.69
CA ILE A 139 -8.02 3.92 -2.49
C ILE A 139 -7.48 4.53 -1.20
N GLU A 140 -6.80 3.73 -0.39
CA GLU A 140 -6.20 4.14 0.88
C GLU A 140 -4.72 3.73 0.89
N ALA A 141 -3.83 4.61 1.36
CA ALA A 141 -2.43 4.30 1.62
C ALA A 141 -2.07 4.70 3.05
N TRP A 142 -1.44 3.77 3.78
CA TRP A 142 -0.97 4.01 5.12
C TRP A 142 0.50 4.41 5.09
N ASN A 143 0.85 5.49 5.82
CA ASN A 143 2.24 5.94 5.96
C ASN A 143 2.97 6.16 4.64
N LEU A 144 2.27 6.71 3.64
CA LEU A 144 2.88 7.09 2.38
C LEU A 144 4.11 7.97 2.64
N ASP A 145 5.22 7.67 1.97
CA ASP A 145 6.47 8.41 2.15
C ASP A 145 6.27 9.91 1.84
N GLU A 146 6.88 10.78 2.64
CA GLU A 146 6.73 12.23 2.52
C GLU A 146 7.18 12.75 1.15
N SER A 147 8.14 12.08 0.50
CA SER A 147 8.57 12.40 -0.86
C SER A 147 7.46 12.24 -1.90
N LEU A 148 6.42 11.45 -1.61
CA LEU A 148 5.27 11.22 -2.48
C LEU A 148 4.07 12.07 -2.10
N ALA A 149 4.12 12.81 -0.99
CA ALA A 149 2.98 13.56 -0.47
C ALA A 149 2.47 14.64 -1.44
N LEU A 150 3.39 15.33 -2.13
CA LEU A 150 3.02 16.33 -3.14
C LEU A 150 2.27 15.68 -4.31
N ALA A 151 2.87 14.66 -4.93
CA ALA A 151 2.26 13.91 -6.03
C ALA A 151 0.90 13.29 -5.62
N ALA A 152 0.78 12.81 -4.38
CA ALA A 152 -0.47 12.29 -3.84
C ALA A 152 -1.56 13.36 -3.77
N ASN A 153 -1.25 14.53 -3.20
CA ASN A 153 -2.19 15.64 -3.03
C ASN A 153 -2.62 16.23 -4.39
N GLU A 154 -1.68 16.43 -5.32
CA GLU A 154 -1.97 16.89 -6.69
C GLU A 154 -2.92 15.96 -7.44
N ARG A 155 -2.99 14.69 -7.02
CA ARG A 155 -3.88 13.67 -7.59
C ARG A 155 -5.15 13.44 -6.78
N GLY A 156 -5.51 14.39 -5.92
CA GLY A 156 -6.73 14.39 -5.11
C GLY A 156 -6.60 13.61 -3.80
N GLY A 157 -5.38 13.30 -3.37
CA GLY A 157 -5.11 12.63 -2.10
C GLY A 157 -5.44 13.54 -0.93
N ARG A 158 -6.13 13.01 0.07
CA ARG A 158 -6.37 13.69 1.35
C ARG A 158 -5.61 12.97 2.44
N THR A 159 -4.71 13.69 3.11
CA THR A 159 -3.86 13.14 4.16
C THR A 159 -4.32 13.60 5.53
N TYR A 160 -4.51 12.66 6.45
CA TYR A 160 -4.94 12.94 7.83
C TYR A 160 -4.34 11.97 8.83
N GLU A 161 -4.41 12.32 10.11
CA GLU A 161 -3.95 11.44 11.19
C GLU A 161 -4.91 10.26 11.36
N ARG A 162 -4.35 9.05 11.44
CA ARG A 162 -5.15 7.82 11.46
C ARG A 162 -5.50 7.47 12.91
N GLY A 163 -6.79 7.31 13.21
CA GLY A 163 -7.26 6.93 14.56
C GLY A 163 -7.41 5.43 14.81
N GLU A 164 -7.46 4.60 13.76
CA GLU A 164 -7.79 3.17 13.86
C GLU A 164 -6.74 2.28 13.17
N HIS A 165 -6.76 0.96 13.45
CA HIS A 165 -5.84 -0.04 12.89
C HIS A 165 -4.35 0.35 13.02
N LEU A 166 -4.00 0.96 14.15
CA LEU A 166 -2.66 1.45 14.44
C LEU A 166 -1.70 0.28 14.71
N PRO A 167 -0.59 0.12 13.96
CA PRO A 167 0.45 -0.81 14.34
C PRO A 167 1.00 -0.40 15.71
N ALA A 168 1.33 -1.39 16.52
CA ALA A 168 1.87 -1.18 17.84
C ALA A 168 3.23 -1.88 17.88
N MET A 169 4.25 -1.10 18.23
CA MET A 169 5.52 -1.61 18.70
C MET A 169 5.70 -1.11 20.12
N LYS A 170 6.06 -2.00 21.04
CA LYS A 170 6.41 -1.56 22.39
C LYS A 170 7.79 -0.92 22.35
N TRP A 171 7.84 0.39 22.61
CA TRP A 171 9.08 1.17 22.68
C TRP A 171 9.44 1.44 24.14
N TYR A 172 10.70 1.22 24.50
CA TYR A 172 11.20 1.41 25.87
C TYR A 172 12.19 2.59 26.00
N GLY A 173 12.47 3.33 24.92
CA GLY A 173 13.27 4.57 24.95
C GLY A 173 12.41 5.82 25.15
N LYS A 174 12.97 7.02 24.93
CA LYS A 174 12.21 8.25 25.14
C LYS A 174 11.18 8.46 24.03
N PRO A 175 10.04 9.10 24.32
CA PRO A 175 9.07 9.50 23.29
C PRO A 175 9.74 10.34 22.19
N GLY A 176 9.40 10.08 20.93
CA GLY A 176 9.92 10.83 19.77
C GLY A 176 11.29 10.36 19.25
N GLU A 177 11.95 9.41 19.93
CA GLU A 177 13.22 8.84 19.45
C GLU A 177 13.01 7.78 18.35
N ALA A 178 11.82 7.22 18.18
CA ALA A 178 11.58 6.15 17.20
C ALA A 178 10.69 6.61 16.03
N VAL A 179 11.13 6.33 14.79
CA VAL A 179 10.43 6.70 13.56
C VAL A 179 10.16 5.45 12.71
N TRP A 180 8.89 5.27 12.35
CA TRP A 180 8.45 4.16 11.51
C TRP A 180 8.60 4.47 10.02
N VAL A 181 9.32 3.62 9.29
CA VAL A 181 9.58 3.75 7.85
C VAL A 181 8.72 2.76 7.05
N GLY A 182 8.16 3.24 5.93
CA GLY A 182 7.40 2.44 4.96
C GLY A 182 5.92 2.23 5.29
N ASN A 183 5.18 1.73 4.30
CA ASN A 183 3.72 1.55 4.35
C ASN A 183 3.26 0.29 5.10
N ASN A 184 4.19 -0.61 5.42
CA ASN A 184 3.93 -1.88 6.09
C ASN A 184 3.50 -1.65 7.55
N LYS A 185 2.23 -1.31 7.74
CA LYS A 185 1.60 -1.07 9.04
C LYS A 185 0.52 -2.12 9.30
N TYR A 186 0.67 -2.94 10.33
CA TYR A 186 -0.44 -3.76 10.83
C TYR A 186 -0.38 -3.98 12.35
N VAL A 187 -1.57 -4.05 12.96
CA VAL A 187 -1.86 -4.69 14.26
C VAL A 187 -3.08 -5.57 14.06
N THR A 188 -3.01 -6.79 14.59
CA THR A 188 -4.15 -7.69 14.72
C THR A 188 -5.05 -7.18 15.84
N PRO A 189 -6.36 -6.94 15.61
CA PRO A 189 -7.31 -6.97 16.71
C PRO A 189 -7.25 -8.37 17.29
N ILE A 190 -6.91 -8.50 18.58
CA ILE A 190 -7.22 -9.71 19.31
C ILE A 190 -8.73 -9.69 19.46
N TYR A 191 -9.46 -10.40 18.60
CA TYR A 191 -10.82 -10.77 18.94
C TYR A 191 -10.71 -11.73 20.14
N PRO A 192 -11.26 -11.40 21.32
CA PRO A 192 -11.50 -12.44 22.29
C PRO A 192 -12.40 -13.47 21.60
N SER A 193 -11.88 -14.68 21.40
CA SER A 193 -12.70 -15.85 21.08
C SER A 193 -13.87 -15.85 22.07
N GLY A 194 -15.08 -15.79 21.54
CA GLY A 194 -16.31 -15.59 22.31
C GLY A 194 -16.41 -16.51 23.52
N LEU A 195 -16.77 -15.88 24.64
CA LEU A 195 -17.58 -16.48 25.70
C LEU A 195 -19.05 -16.33 25.33
#